data_AF-A0A821SAY8-F1
#
_entry.id   AF-A0A821SAY8-F1
#
_cell.length_a   1.000
_cell.length_b   1.000
_cell.length_c   1.000
_cell.angle_alpha   90.00
_cell.angle_beta   90.00
_cell.angle_gamma   90.00
#
_symmetry.space_group_name_H-M   'P 1'
#
loop_
_entity.id
_entity.type
_entity.pdbx_description
1 polymer ?
#
loop_
_entity_poly.entity_id
_entity_poly.type
_entity_poly.pdbx_seq_one_letter_code
_entity_poly.pdbx_strand_id
1 'polypeptide(L)' 'EKALNIRQKTLPSNHPDFAQSYNNIAAVYNNIGENSKALLYYKKALEIREKTFPPNHPDLATSYNNAGLQGG' A
#
# COMPACT_ATOMS: atom_id res chain seq x y z
N GLU A 1 -10.00 -1.34 -9.80
CA GLU A 1 -10.70 -0.11 -9.38
C GLU A 1 -12.04 -0.32 -8.67
N LYS A 2 -12.96 -1.18 -9.15
CA LYS A 2 -14.28 -1.37 -8.51
C LYS A 2 -14.22 -1.79 -7.03
N ALA A 3 -13.30 -2.67 -6.64
CA ALA A 3 -13.13 -3.10 -5.25
C ALA A 3 -12.65 -1.96 -4.31
N LEU A 4 -11.81 -1.04 -4.79
CA LEU A 4 -11.28 0.09 -4.01
C LEU A 4 -12.40 1.09 -3.67
N ASN A 5 -13.29 1.35 -4.64
CA ASN A 5 -14.42 2.26 -4.48
C ASN A 5 -15.47 1.75 -3.49
N ILE A 6 -15.74 0.44 -3.47
CA ILE A 6 -16.68 -0.16 -2.51
C ILE A 6 -16.11 -0.07 -1.09
N ARG A 7 -14.81 -0.39 -0.93
CA ARG A 7 -14.13 -0.30 0.36
C ARG A 7 -14.13 1.14 0.88
N GLN A 8 -13.86 2.15 0.03
CA GLN A 8 -13.87 3.58 0.40
C GLN A 8 -15.20 4.07 0.99
N LYS A 9 -16.32 3.45 0.61
CA LYS A 9 -17.66 3.80 1.10
C LYS A 9 -18.08 3.07 2.37
N THR A 10 -17.39 1.99 2.74
CA THR A 10 -17.86 1.05 3.77
C THR A 10 -16.93 0.90 4.94
N LEU A 11 -15.63 1.20 4.76
CA LEU A 11 -14.62 1.03 5.79
C LEU A 11 -14.01 2.37 6.17
N PRO A 12 -13.61 2.56 7.44
CA PRO A 12 -12.78 3.70 7.83
C PRO A 12 -11.57 3.78 6.90
N SER A 13 -11.18 4.98 6.49
CA SER A 13 -10.11 5.24 5.50
C SER A 13 -8.77 4.55 5.79
N ASN A 14 -8.57 4.09 7.03
CA ASN A 14 -7.36 3.47 7.54
C ASN A 14 -7.48 1.94 7.63
N HIS A 15 -8.47 1.33 6.97
CA HIS A 15 -8.63 -0.11 6.99
C HIS A 15 -7.47 -0.78 6.21
N PRO A 16 -6.81 -1.81 6.77
CA PRO A 16 -5.63 -2.45 6.16
C PRO A 16 -5.90 -3.02 4.75
N ASP A 17 -7.15 -3.37 4.47
CA ASP A 17 -7.70 -3.72 3.16
C ASP A 17 -7.43 -2.72 2.02
N PHE A 18 -7.30 -1.43 2.33
CA PHE A 18 -6.89 -0.42 1.35
C PHE A 18 -5.42 -0.55 1.01
N ALA A 19 -4.56 -0.83 2.00
CA ALA A 19 -3.14 -1.06 1.77
C ALA A 19 -2.91 -2.25 0.85
N GLN A 20 -3.67 -3.34 1.03
CA GLN A 20 -3.57 -4.50 0.13
C GLN A 20 -4.00 -4.15 -1.30
N SER A 21 -5.06 -3.36 -1.44
CA SER A 21 -5.54 -2.93 -2.76
C SER A 21 -4.53 -2.04 -3.47
N TYR A 22 -3.91 -1.10 -2.75
CA TYR A 22 -2.84 -0.25 -3.28
C TYR A 22 -1.57 -1.03 -3.62
N ASN A 23 -1.17 -2.01 -2.80
CA ASN A 23 -0.06 -2.92 -3.12
C ASN A 23 -0.30 -3.65 -4.45
N ASN A 24 -1.51 -4.18 -4.67
CA ASN A 24 -1.83 -4.88 -5.92
C ASN A 24 -1.79 -3.94 -7.13
N ILE A 25 -2.29 -2.71 -6.99
CA ILE A 25 -2.21 -1.69 -8.05
C ILE A 25 -0.74 -1.33 -8.34
N ALA A 26 0.06 -1.14 -7.30
CA ALA A 26 1.48 -0.86 -7.42
C ALA A 26 2.23 -1.97 -8.17
N ALA A 27 1.95 -3.24 -7.83
CA ALA A 27 2.53 -4.39 -8.50
C ALA A 27 2.17 -4.44 -9.99
N VAL A 28 0.93 -4.12 -10.36
CA VAL A 28 0.52 -4.03 -11.77
C VAL A 28 1.30 -2.93 -12.49
N TYR A 29 1.44 -1.75 -11.89
CA TYR A 29 2.24 -0.67 -12.49
C TYR A 29 3.72 -1.02 -12.63
N ASN A 30 4.28 -1.75 -11.65
CA ASN A 30 5.65 -2.24 -11.71
C ASN A 30 5.83 -3.22 -12.89
N ASN A 31 4.88 -4.14 -13.07
CA ASN A 31 4.93 -5.13 -14.16
C ASN A 31 4.83 -4.52 -15.56
N ILE A 32 4.18 -3.37 -15.71
CA ILE A 32 4.12 -2.65 -17.00
C ILE A 32 5.24 -1.61 -17.17
N GLY A 33 6.21 -1.55 -16.25
CA GLY A 33 7.35 -0.64 -16.29
C GLY A 33 7.07 0.79 -15.81
N GLU A 34 5.87 1.05 -15.30
CA GLU A 34 5.45 2.37 -14.79
C GLU A 34 5.90 2.57 -13.34
N ASN A 35 7.21 2.55 -13.12
CA ASN A 35 7.84 2.57 -11.79
C ASN A 35 7.41 3.76 -10.92
N SER A 36 7.21 4.95 -11.51
CA SER A 36 6.75 6.14 -10.79
C SER A 36 5.35 5.96 -10.20
N LYS A 37 4.44 5.34 -10.95
CA LYS A 37 3.09 5.02 -10.45
C LYS A 37 3.14 3.90 -9.43
N ALA A 38 3.94 2.86 -9.67
CA ALA A 38 4.14 1.79 -8.71
C ALA A 38 4.58 2.32 -7.35
N LEU A 39 5.61 3.17 -7.33
CA LEU A 39 6.12 3.79 -6.10
C LEU A 39 5.06 4.64 -5.39
N LEU A 40 4.28 5.42 -6.14
CA LEU A 40 3.18 6.23 -5.58
C LEU A 40 2.16 5.35 -4.83
N TYR A 41 1.77 4.22 -5.42
CA TYR A 41 0.82 3.30 -4.81
C TYR A 41 1.41 2.49 -3.65
N TYR A 42 2.68 2.10 -3.72
CA TYR A 42 3.37 1.48 -2.58
C TYR A 42 3.45 2.42 -1.38
N LYS A 43 3.73 3.71 -1.59
CA LYS A 43 3.72 4.72 -0.52
C LYS A 43 2.34 4.90 0.12
N LYS A 44 1.27 4.94 -0.68
CA LYS A 44 -0.10 4.98 -0.15
C LYS A 44 -0.45 3.74 0.67
N ALA A 45 0.03 2.57 0.27
CA ALA A 45 -0.16 1.34 1.05
C ALA A 45 0.60 1.41 2.38
N LEU A 46 1.84 1.91 2.36
CA LEU A 46 2.67 2.09 3.54
C LEU A 46 2.04 3.06 4.56
N GLU A 47 1.60 4.24 4.12
CA GLU A 47 0.99 5.25 5.00
C GLU A 47 -0.22 4.71 5.77
N ILE A 48 -1.03 3.87 5.10
CA ILE A 48 -2.17 3.21 5.75
C ILE A 48 -1.67 2.21 6.79
N ARG A 49 -0.71 1.36 6.44
CA ARG A 49 -0.15 0.37 7.37
C ARG A 49 0.53 1.03 8.58
N GLU A 50 1.22 2.16 8.40
CA GLU A 50 1.82 2.94 9.50
C GLU A 50 0.78 3.51 10.46
N LYS A 51 -0.41 3.87 9.95
CA LYS A 51 -1.53 4.34 10.78
C LYS A 51 -2.32 3.20 11.43
N THR A 52 -2.32 2.02 10.82
CA THR A 52 -3.09 0.85 11.32
C THR A 52 -2.29 0.02 12.32
N PHE A 53 -0.99 -0.18 12.07
CA PHE A 53 -0.17 -1.14 12.79
C PHE A 53 0.87 -0.47 13.70
N PRO A 54 1.25 -1.13 14.82
CA PRO A 54 2.39 -0.69 15.61
C PRO A 54 3.69 -0.79 14.77
N PRO A 55 4.72 0.03 15.08
CA PRO A 55 5.95 0.13 14.27
C PRO A 55 6.69 -1.20 14.01
N ASN A 56 6.53 -2.20 14.89
CA ASN A 56 7.19 -3.50 14.79
C ASN A 56 6.35 -4.56 14.04
N HIS A 57 5.26 -4.17 13.40
CA HIS A 57 4.39 -5.13 12.71
C HIS A 57 5.07 -5.65 11.43
N PRO A 58 5.06 -6.96 11.17
CA PRO A 58 5.76 -7.55 10.01
C PRO A 58 5.26 -7.01 8.66
N ASP A 59 3.98 -6.63 8.56
CA ASP A 59 3.45 -6.03 7.33
C ASP A 59 4.08 -4.67 6.97
N LEU A 60 4.64 -3.95 7.95
CA LEU A 60 5.39 -2.72 7.68
C LEU A 60 6.71 -3.03 6.99
N ALA A 61 7.44 -4.07 7.42
CA ALA A 61 8.70 -4.48 6.80
C ALA A 61 8.51 -4.84 5.31
N THR A 62 7.45 -5.59 4.98
CA THR A 62 7.11 -5.88 3.57
C THR A 62 6.79 -4.61 2.78
N SER A 63 6.08 -3.65 3.39
CA SER A 63 5.74 -2.40 2.72
C SER A 63 6.92 -1.46 2.53
N TYR A 64 7.85 -1.38 3.47
CA TYR A 64 9.10 -0.64 3.32
C TYR A 64 9.96 -1.20 2.18
N ASN A 65 10.10 -2.53 2.13
CA ASN A 65 10.78 -3.20 1.02
C ASN A 65 10.13 -2.90 -0.33
N ASN A 66 8.80 -2.99 -0.42
CA ASN A 66 8.07 -2.72 -1.66
C ASN A 66 8.12 -1.24 -2.07
N ALA A 67 8.17 -0.33 -1.11
CA ALA A 67 8.32 1.11 -1.36
C ALA A 67 9.76 1.53 -1.70
N GLY A 68 10.72 0.60 -1.70
CA GLY A 68 12.14 0.91 -1.93
C GLY A 68 12.77 1.77 -0.83
N LEU A 69 12.12 1.85 0.34
CA LEU A 69 12.62 2.51 1.52
C LEU A 69 13.28 1.43 2.38
N GLN A 70 14.53 1.09 2.11
CA GLN A 70 15.30 0.33 3.09
C GLN A 70 15.40 1.22 4.34
N GLY A 71 14.83 0.75 5.44
CA GLY A 71 14.96 1.42 6.74
C GLY A 71 16.43 1.58 7.04
N GLY A 72 16.87 2.84 7.11
CA GLY A 72 18.16 3.22 7.68
C GLY A 72 18.14 3.11 9.18
#